data_AF-A0A835LG55-F1
#
_entry.id   AF-A0A835LG55-F1
#
_cell.length_a   1.000
_cell.length_b   1.000
_cell.length_c   1.000
_cell.angle_alpha   90.00
_cell.angle_beta   90.00
_cell.angle_gamma   90.00
#
_symmetry.space_group_name_H-M   'P 1'
#
loop_
_entity.id
_entity.type
_entity.pdbx_description
1 polymer ?
#
loop_
_entity_poly.entity_id
_entity_poly.type
_entity_poly.pdbx_seq_one_letter_code
_entity_poly.pdbx_strand_id
1 'polypeptide(L)'
;MAPEFFMDKVKGMVGLMVESTITLLKSWENRIASEGGIADIKIGDDLRDLSADVISRACFGSSYGKGKEIFITLEALKQVMSKKNILFGIPSFR
;
A
#
# COMPACT_ATOMS: atom_id res chain seq x y z
N MET A 1 -17.53 -12.63 3.86
CA MET A 1 -16.16 -12.98 4.29
C MET A 1 -15.25 -12.91 3.09
N ALA A 2 -13.99 -12.48 3.24
CA ALA A 2 -13.06 -12.25 2.14
C ALA A 2 -12.38 -13.57 1.71
N PRO A 3 -12.80 -14.21 0.61
CA PRO A 3 -12.41 -15.59 0.28
C PRO A 3 -10.91 -15.73 -0.03
N GLU A 4 -10.29 -14.66 -0.51
CA GLU A 4 -8.86 -14.63 -0.81
C GLU A 4 -7.98 -14.58 0.46
N PHE A 5 -8.56 -14.28 1.63
CA PHE A 5 -7.88 -14.39 2.94
C PHE A 5 -8.04 -15.74 3.63
N PHE A 6 -8.64 -16.74 2.96
CA PHE A 6 -8.69 -18.08 3.53
C PHE A 6 -7.29 -18.70 3.60
N MET A 7 -7.01 -19.48 4.64
CA MET A 7 -5.66 -19.97 4.94
C MET A 7 -4.99 -20.69 3.77
N ASP A 8 -5.74 -21.45 2.97
CA ASP A 8 -5.19 -22.16 1.81
C ASP A 8 -4.76 -21.20 0.69
N LYS A 9 -5.53 -20.12 0.48
CA LYS A 9 -5.17 -19.04 -0.44
C LYS A 9 -3.97 -18.25 0.09
N VAL A 10 -4.03 -17.82 1.36
CA VAL A 10 -2.95 -17.07 2.02
C VAL A 10 -1.63 -17.84 1.97
N LYS A 11 -1.63 -19.15 2.29
CA LYS A 11 -0.45 -20.02 2.17
C LYS A 11 0.15 -20.02 0.77
N GLY A 12 -0.69 -20.07 -0.26
CA GLY A 12 -0.25 -19.98 -1.66
C GLY A 12 0.35 -18.63 -2.04
N MET A 13 0.16 -17.60 -1.22
CA MET A 13 0.53 -16.21 -1.53
C MET A 13 1.70 -15.70 -0.67
N VAL A 14 2.10 -16.45 0.37
CA VAL A 14 3.24 -16.09 1.25
C VAL A 14 4.49 -15.78 0.43
N GLY A 15 4.77 -16.55 -0.61
CA GLY A 15 5.91 -16.30 -1.51
C GLY A 15 5.89 -14.90 -2.11
N LEU A 16 4.72 -14.44 -2.56
CA LEU A 16 4.54 -13.10 -3.13
C LEU A 16 4.71 -11.99 -2.08
N MET A 17 4.32 -12.24 -0.82
CA MET A 17 4.52 -11.29 0.29
C MET A 17 6.01 -11.15 0.65
N VAL A 18 6.72 -12.28 0.63
CA VAL A 18 8.17 -12.32 0.82
C VAL A 18 8.87 -11.55 -0.30
N GLU A 19 8.48 -11.76 -1.56
CA GLU A 19 9.02 -11.01 -2.71
C GLU A 19 8.84 -9.50 -2.58
N SER A 20 7.66 -9.03 -2.16
CA SER A 20 7.41 -7.61 -1.91
C SER A 20 8.33 -7.05 -0.83
N THR A 21 8.54 -7.81 0.25
CA THR A 21 9.42 -7.41 1.36
C THR A 21 10.88 -7.37 0.93
N ILE A 22 11.34 -8.37 0.19
CA ILE A 22 12.70 -8.41 -0.38
C ILE A 22 12.93 -7.21 -1.30
N THR A 23 11.94 -6.86 -2.12
CA THR A 23 12.04 -5.70 -3.02
C THR A 23 12.23 -4.40 -2.23
N LEU A 24 11.49 -4.21 -1.13
CA LEU A 24 11.65 -3.06 -0.25
C LEU A 24 13.05 -3.04 0.38
N LEU A 25 13.51 -4.16 0.94
CA LEU A 25 14.82 -4.25 1.58
C LEU A 25 15.96 -3.95 0.61
N LYS A 26 15.90 -4.45 -0.63
CA LYS A 26 16.86 -4.11 -1.67
C LYS A 26 16.88 -2.62 -1.98
N SER A 27 15.72 -1.95 -1.94
CA SER A 27 15.67 -0.50 -2.13
C SER A 27 16.37 0.26 -1.01
N TRP A 28 16.27 -0.22 0.23
CA TRP A 28 16.98 0.34 1.38
C TRP A 28 18.47 0.07 1.32
N GLU A 29 18.89 -1.15 0.99
CA GLU A 29 20.29 -1.51 0.78
C GLU A 29 20.95 -0.59 -0.26
N ASN A 30 20.25 -0.33 -1.37
CA ASN A 30 20.72 0.59 -2.40
C ASN A 30 20.85 2.03 -1.89
N ARG A 31 19.89 2.52 -1.10
CA ARG A 31 19.97 3.86 -0.47
C ARG A 31 21.17 3.96 0.48
N ILE A 32 21.33 2.95 1.36
CA ILE A 32 22.46 2.86 2.30
C ILE A 32 23.79 2.87 1.54
N ALA A 33 23.92 2.07 0.47
CA ALA A 33 25.12 2.05 -0.34
C ALA A 33 25.41 3.41 -1.01
N SER A 34 24.36 4.10 -1.48
CA SER A 34 24.49 5.43 -2.11
C SER A 34 24.87 6.54 -1.14
N GLU A 35 24.56 6.39 0.15
CA GLU A 35 24.84 7.37 1.21
C GLU A 35 26.15 7.08 1.97
N GLY A 36 26.99 6.17 1.46
CA GLY A 36 28.30 5.89 2.04
C GLY A 36 28.28 4.85 3.17
N GLY A 37 27.27 3.98 3.20
CA GLY A 37 27.18 2.82 4.09
C GLY A 37 26.29 3.01 5.31
N ILE A 38 25.78 4.22 5.56
CA ILE A 38 24.80 4.54 6.60
C ILE A 38 23.80 5.54 6.01
N ALA A 39 22.50 5.28 6.19
CA ALA A 39 21.42 6.16 5.74
C ALA A 39 20.34 6.29 6.82
N ASP A 40 19.75 7.48 6.93
CA ASP A 40 18.55 7.71 7.76
C ASP A 40 17.31 7.53 6.88
N ILE A 41 16.57 6.44 7.09
CA ILE A 41 15.45 6.05 6.23
C ILE A 41 14.13 6.24 6.98
N LYS A 42 13.28 7.14 6.47
CA LYS A 42 11.91 7.28 6.94
C LYS A 42 11.04 6.12 6.43
N ILE A 43 10.74 5.16 7.31
CA ILE A 43 10.05 3.91 6.95
C ILE A 43 8.53 4.02 6.78
N GLY A 44 7.90 5.12 7.20
CA GLY A 44 6.43 5.19 7.31
C GLY A 44 5.71 5.01 5.97
N ASP A 45 6.13 5.73 4.93
CA ASP A 45 5.56 5.61 3.59
C ASP A 45 5.91 4.25 2.96
N ASP A 46 7.14 3.77 3.16
CA ASP A 46 7.61 2.48 2.68
C ASP A 46 6.79 1.30 3.24
N LEU A 47 6.48 1.33 4.55
CA LEU A 47 5.63 0.33 5.20
C LEU A 47 4.16 0.40 4.76
N ARG A 48 3.66 1.61 4.50
CA ARG A 48 2.31 1.79 3.93
C ARG A 48 2.25 1.14 2.55
N ASP A 49 3.23 1.41 1.70
CA ASP A 49 3.27 0.91 0.34
C ASP A 49 3.49 -0.61 0.29
N LEU A 50 4.34 -1.16 1.18
CA LEU A 50 4.49 -2.61 1.36
C LEU A 50 3.16 -3.26 1.78
N SER A 51 2.46 -2.68 2.76
CA SER A 51 1.18 -3.21 3.22
C SER A 51 0.13 -3.18 2.11
N ALA A 52 0.08 -2.09 1.33
CA ALA A 52 -0.81 -1.98 0.17
C ALA A 52 -0.49 -3.03 -0.90
N ASP A 53 0.78 -3.33 -1.16
CA ASP A 53 1.21 -4.36 -2.11
C ASP A 53 0.85 -5.77 -1.62
N VAL A 54 1.09 -6.07 -0.34
CA VAL A 54 0.73 -7.34 0.31
C VAL A 54 -0.78 -7.56 0.30
N ILE A 55 -1.57 -6.56 0.69
CA ILE A 55 -3.04 -6.61 0.66
C ILE A 55 -3.52 -6.76 -0.77
N SER A 56 -2.93 -6.04 -1.74
CA SER A 56 -3.32 -6.15 -3.14
C SER A 56 -3.07 -7.55 -3.68
N ARG A 57 -1.94 -8.15 -3.33
CA ARG A 57 -1.66 -9.55 -3.65
C ARG A 57 -2.70 -10.43 -2.99
N ALA A 58 -2.83 -10.37 -1.66
CA ALA A 58 -3.75 -11.18 -0.86
C ALA A 58 -5.22 -11.09 -1.29
N CYS A 59 -5.71 -9.91 -1.67
CA CYS A 59 -7.12 -9.69 -2.01
C CYS A 59 -7.45 -9.99 -3.47
N PHE A 60 -6.51 -9.80 -4.39
CA PHE A 60 -6.79 -9.81 -5.82
C PHE A 60 -6.05 -10.91 -6.58
N GLY A 61 -5.19 -11.69 -5.91
CA GLY A 61 -4.50 -12.83 -6.49
C GLY A 61 -3.75 -12.46 -7.77
N SER A 62 -4.07 -13.13 -8.88
CA SER A 62 -3.47 -12.86 -10.19
C SER A 62 -3.77 -11.45 -10.74
N SER A 63 -4.77 -10.75 -10.20
CA SER A 63 -5.14 -9.38 -10.59
C SER A 63 -4.59 -8.32 -9.63
N TYR A 64 -3.57 -8.64 -8.82
CA TYR A 64 -3.00 -7.72 -7.82
C TYR A 64 -2.55 -6.37 -8.39
N GLY A 65 -2.04 -6.33 -9.63
CA GLY A 65 -1.67 -5.06 -10.28
C GLY A 65 -2.86 -4.12 -10.44
N LYS A 66 -4.04 -4.64 -10.82
CA LYS A 66 -5.28 -3.85 -10.86
C LYS A 66 -5.76 -3.47 -9.45
N GLY A 67 -5.59 -4.37 -8.49
CA GLY A 67 -5.88 -4.10 -7.07
C GLY A 67 -5.08 -2.91 -6.52
N LYS A 68 -3.80 -2.82 -6.90
CA LYS A 68 -2.93 -1.71 -6.52
C LYS A 68 -3.41 -0.37 -7.09
N GLU A 69 -3.80 -0.34 -8.36
CA GLU A 69 -4.39 0.85 -9.01
C GLU A 69 -5.68 1.31 -8.32
N ILE A 70 -6.53 0.37 -7.89
CA ILE A 70 -7.74 0.67 -7.11
C ILE A 70 -7.35 1.38 -5.80
N PHE A 71 -6.34 0.87 -5.07
CA PHE A 71 -5.91 1.47 -3.81
C PHE A 71 -5.36 2.90 -4.00
N ILE A 72 -4.51 3.09 -5.02
CA ILE A 72 -3.97 4.42 -5.38
C ILE A 72 -5.11 5.39 -5.71
N THR A 73 -6.08 4.95 -6.50
CA THR A 73 -7.24 5.75 -6.88
C THR A 73 -8.09 6.12 -5.66
N LEU A 74 -8.35 5.18 -4.76
CA LEU A 74 -9.10 5.42 -3.53
C LEU A 74 -8.38 6.40 -2.59
N GLU A 75 -7.06 6.30 -2.44
CA GLU A 75 -6.29 7.25 -1.64
C GLU A 75 -6.36 8.65 -2.25
N ALA A 76 -6.18 8.78 -3.57
CA ALA A 76 -6.31 10.06 -4.26
C ALA A 76 -7.70 10.69 -4.07
N LEU A 77 -8.76 9.89 -4.21
CA LEU A 77 -10.15 10.33 -3.97
C LEU A 77 -10.35 10.77 -2.51
N LYS A 78 -9.87 9.99 -1.53
CA LYS A 78 -9.93 10.35 -0.11
C LYS A 78 -9.24 11.68 0.15
N GLN A 79 -8.06 11.92 -0.43
CA GLN A 79 -7.34 13.19 -0.28
C GLN A 79 -8.11 14.36 -0.88
N VAL A 80 -8.72 14.18 -2.06
CA VAL A 80 -9.58 15.21 -2.68
C VAL A 80 -10.80 15.52 -1.82
N MET A 81 -11.47 14.49 -1.29
CA MET A 81 -12.64 14.66 -0.42
C MET A 81 -12.30 15.23 0.96
N SER A 82 -11.13 14.91 1.50
CA SER A 82 -10.65 15.41 2.80
C SER A 82 -10.23 16.88 2.76
N LYS A 83 -9.90 17.42 1.58
CA LYS A 83 -9.71 18.86 1.41
C LYS A 83 -11.06 19.52 1.62
N LYS A 84 -11.21 20.26 2.73
CA LYS A 84 -12.40 21.04 3.11
C LYS A 84 -13.00 21.68 1.86
N ASN A 85 -14.10 21.11 1.39
CA ASN A 85 -14.84 21.71 0.29
C ASN A 85 -15.69 22.83 0.90
N ILE A 86 -15.23 24.06 0.79
CA ILE A 86 -16.04 25.27 1.06
C ILE A 86 -17.35 25.21 0.22
N LEU A 87 -17.38 24.41 -0.85
CA LEU A 87 -18.55 24.15 -1.70
C LEU A 87 -19.59 23.19 -1.09
N PHE A 88 -19.19 22.28 -0.18
CA PHE A 88 -20.11 21.42 0.58
C PHE A 88 -20.25 21.97 2.01
N GLY A 89 -20.36 23.29 2.14
CA GLY A 89 -20.89 23.88 3.37
C GLY A 89 -22.28 23.29 3.59
N ILE A 90 -22.42 22.42 4.59
CA ILE A 90 -23.74 22.05 5.09
C ILE A 90 -24.39 23.37 5.51
N PRO A 91 -25.46 23.84 4.83
CA PRO A 91 -26.22 24.96 5.32
C PRO A 91 -26.88 24.46 6.60
N SER A 92 -26.37 24.93 7.73
CA SER A 92 -27.09 25.09 9.00
C SER A 92 -28.52 24.53 8.98
N PHE A 93 -28.70 23.30 9.46
CA PHE A 93 -30.00 22.93 10.01
C PHE A 93 -30.14 23.69 11.33
N ARG A 94 -31.02 24.69 11.29
CA ARG A 94 -31.54 25.45 12.43
C ARG A 94 -32.09 24.54 13.52
#